data_AF-A0A4Q0P6S1-F1
#
_entry.id   AF-A0A4Q0P6S1-F1
#
_cell.length_a   1.000
_cell.length_b   1.000
_cell.length_c   1.000
_cell.angle_alpha   90.00
_cell.angle_beta   90.00
_cell.angle_gamma   90.00
#
_symmetry.space_group_name_H-M   'P 1'
#
loop_
_entity.id
_entity.type
_entity.pdbx_description
1 polymer ?
#
loop_
_entity_poly.entity_id
_entity_poly.type
_entity_poly.pdbx_seq_one_letter_code
_entity_poly.pdbx_strand_id
1 'polypeptide(L)'
;MKQETLAEELGISQQSVSHIEQSETLENKKLEEVAKVLGVTSEAIENFSDENVINYFNNFYDNSAPQGNSFNQGMYATFNPLDKLVEAYEENKKLYERLVQAERDKLSYLEELIKKK
;
A
#
# COMPACT_ATOMS: atom_id res chain seq x y z
N MET A 1 -22.42 2.94 20.54
CA MET A 1 -22.68 2.20 21.80
C MET A 1 -23.25 3.18 22.81
N LYS A 2 -24.17 2.77 23.70
CA LYS A 2 -24.65 3.65 24.79
C LYS A 2 -23.75 3.52 26.02
N GLN A 3 -23.62 4.57 26.82
CA GLN A 3 -22.79 4.54 28.03
C GLN A 3 -23.27 3.50 29.04
N GLU A 4 -24.59 3.30 29.17
CA GLU A 4 -25.15 2.28 30.07
C GLU A 4 -24.72 0.87 29.65
N THR A 5 -24.72 0.59 28.34
CA THR A 5 -24.29 -0.70 27.79
C THR A 5 -22.79 -0.92 27.99
N LEU A 6 -21.96 0.11 27.75
CA LEU A 6 -20.53 0.03 27.99
C LEU A 6 -20.22 -0.20 29.48
N ALA A 7 -20.97 0.44 30.37
CA ALA A 7 -20.84 0.27 31.81
C ALA A 7 -21.18 -1.16 32.26
N GLU A 8 -22.26 -1.73 31.72
CA GLU A 8 -22.67 -3.11 31.98
C GLU A 8 -21.60 -4.12 31.54
N GLU A 9 -21.06 -3.97 30.33
CA GLU A 9 -19.99 -4.83 29.79
C GLU A 9 -18.67 -4.72 30.57
N LEU A 10 -18.36 -3.54 31.10
CA LEU A 10 -17.18 -3.29 31.93
C LEU A 10 -17.39 -3.61 33.42
N GLY A 11 -18.62 -3.94 33.83
CA GLY A 11 -18.96 -4.18 35.24
C GLY A 11 -18.80 -2.96 36.14
N ILE A 12 -18.93 -1.75 35.58
CA ILE A 12 -18.81 -0.46 36.30
C ILE A 12 -20.11 0.33 36.22
N SER A 13 -20.17 1.46 36.93
CA SER A 13 -21.34 2.35 36.87
C SER A 13 -21.31 3.23 35.61
N GLN A 14 -22.48 3.66 35.12
CA GLN A 14 -22.57 4.61 34.00
C GLN A 14 -21.90 5.95 34.33
N GLN A 15 -21.92 6.37 35.60
CA GLN A 15 -21.19 7.55 36.08
C GLN A 15 -19.67 7.35 35.96
N SER A 16 -19.16 6.13 36.21
CA SER A 16 -17.75 5.80 36.03
C SER A 16 -17.33 5.87 34.56
N VAL A 17 -18.16 5.42 33.62
CA VAL A 17 -17.92 5.58 32.18
C VAL A 17 -17.88 7.06 31.79
N SER A 18 -18.86 7.85 32.26
CA SER A 18 -18.86 9.30 32.01
C SER A 18 -17.61 10.00 32.54
N HIS A 19 -17.06 9.53 33.66
CA HIS A 19 -15.81 10.08 34.21
C HIS A 19 -14.59 9.67 33.37
N ILE A 20 -14.57 8.43 32.87
CA ILE A 20 -13.52 7.96 31.95
C ILE A 20 -13.50 8.79 30.67
N GLU A 21 -14.66 9.05 30.05
CA GLU A 21 -14.76 9.85 28.82
C GLU A 21 -14.32 11.31 29.01
N GLN A 22 -14.46 11.86 30.22
CA GLN A 22 -14.02 13.22 30.53
C GLN A 22 -12.53 13.30 30.91
N SER A 23 -11.89 12.16 31.14
CA SER A 23 -10.48 12.11 31.54
C SER A 23 -9.58 12.13 30.31
N GLU A 24 -8.60 13.04 30.31
CA GLU A 24 -7.57 13.10 29.27
C GLU A 24 -6.57 11.94 29.37
N THR A 25 -6.46 11.33 30.55
CA THR A 25 -5.55 10.20 30.80
C THR A 25 -6.30 9.01 31.36
N LEU A 26 -5.93 7.82 30.93
CA LEU A 26 -6.50 6.56 31.38
C LEU A 26 -5.38 5.55 31.62
N GLU A 27 -5.54 4.70 32.62
CA GLU A 27 -4.59 3.60 32.87
C GLU A 27 -4.67 2.58 31.72
N ASN A 28 -3.51 2.18 31.18
CA ASN A 28 -3.42 1.28 30.02
C ASN A 28 -4.25 -0.01 30.17
N LYS A 29 -4.32 -0.58 31.37
CA LYS A 29 -5.15 -1.79 31.62
C LYS A 29 -6.63 -1.54 31.38
N LYS A 30 -7.14 -0.39 31.83
CA LYS A 30 -8.54 -0.02 31.61
C LYS A 30 -8.81 0.31 30.14
N LEU A 31 -7.84 0.94 29.47
CA LEU A 31 -7.93 1.20 28.04
C LEU A 31 -8.01 -0.09 27.23
N GLU A 32 -7.23 -1.11 27.57
CA GLU A 32 -7.29 -2.45 26.94
C GLU A 32 -8.65 -3.13 27.16
N GLU A 33 -9.21 -3.03 28.37
CA GLU A 33 -10.55 -3.56 28.68
C GLU A 33 -11.64 -2.87 27.87
N VAL A 34 -11.61 -1.54 27.79
CA VAL A 34 -12.52 -0.73 26.96
C VAL A 34 -12.38 -1.10 25.48
N ALA A 35 -11.15 -1.19 24.97
CA ALA A 35 -10.86 -1.57 23.59
C ALA A 35 -11.44 -2.94 23.24
N LYS A 36 -11.30 -3.91 24.14
CA LYS A 36 -11.84 -5.27 23.97
C LYS A 36 -13.36 -5.28 23.89
N VAL A 37 -14.06 -4.51 24.74
CA VAL A 37 -15.53 -4.39 24.71
C VAL A 37 -16.00 -3.70 23.42
N LEU A 38 -15.25 -2.70 22.96
CA LEU A 38 -15.54 -1.99 21.71
C LEU A 38 -15.12 -2.76 20.45
N GLY A 39 -14.39 -3.87 20.59
CA GLY A 39 -13.91 -4.69 19.47
C GLY A 39 -12.80 -4.02 18.65
N VAL A 40 -12.03 -3.11 19.25
CA VAL A 40 -10.93 -2.36 18.62
C VAL A 40 -9.61 -2.60 19.38
N THR A 41 -8.50 -2.09 18.87
CA THR A 41 -7.22 -2.09 19.60
C THR A 41 -7.13 -0.86 20.53
N SER A 42 -6.38 -0.97 21.62
CA SER A 42 -6.09 0.19 22.50
C SER A 42 -5.40 1.32 21.73
N GLU A 43 -4.48 0.96 20.83
CA GLU A 43 -3.81 1.88 19.91
C GLU A 43 -4.78 2.66 19.02
N ALA A 44 -5.88 2.03 18.57
CA ALA A 44 -6.89 2.71 17.75
C ALA A 44 -7.67 3.76 18.54
N ILE A 45 -7.83 3.58 19.85
CA ILE A 45 -8.46 4.57 20.74
C ILE A 45 -7.48 5.71 21.03
N GLU A 46 -6.21 5.41 21.30
CA GLU A 46 -5.17 6.43 21.58
C GLU A 46 -4.89 7.33 20.37
N ASN A 47 -4.84 6.75 19.16
CA ASN A 47 -4.56 7.49 17.93
C ASN A 47 -5.83 7.97 17.23
N PHE A 48 -6.99 7.86 17.88
CA PHE A 48 -8.25 8.35 17.35
C PHE A 48 -8.19 9.87 17.19
N SER A 49 -8.38 10.36 15.96
CA SER A 49 -8.63 11.77 15.72
C SER A 49 -9.63 11.92 14.58
N ASP A 50 -10.56 12.86 14.71
CA ASP A 50 -11.57 13.13 13.68
C ASP A 50 -10.93 13.49 12.34
N GLU A 51 -9.78 14.19 12.38
CA GLU A 51 -9.01 14.52 11.18
C GLU A 51 -8.38 13.28 10.52
N ASN A 52 -7.83 12.34 11.29
CA ASN A 52 -7.30 11.07 10.76
C ASN A 52 -8.42 10.24 10.13
N VAL A 53 -9.61 10.25 10.74
CA VAL A 53 -10.80 9.56 10.24
C VAL A 53 -11.32 10.22 8.96
N ILE A 54 -11.44 11.55 8.91
CA ILE A 54 -11.84 12.30 7.71
C ILE A 54 -10.82 12.11 6.58
N ASN A 55 -9.53 12.17 6.88
CA ASN A 55 -8.48 11.89 5.91
C ASN A 55 -8.57 10.45 5.41
N TYR A 56 -8.80 9.47 6.27
CA TYR A 56 -9.00 8.08 5.87
C TYR A 56 -10.21 7.95 4.94
N PHE A 57 -11.36 8.57 5.25
CA PHE A 57 -12.53 8.54 4.38
C PHE A 57 -12.30 9.24 3.04
N ASN A 58 -11.68 10.42 3.04
CA ASN A 58 -11.35 11.15 1.81
C ASN A 58 -10.38 10.34 0.92
N ASN A 59 -9.36 9.72 1.53
CA ASN A 59 -8.44 8.85 0.80
C ASN A 59 -9.12 7.54 0.38
N PHE A 60 -10.09 7.01 1.12
CA PHE A 60 -10.79 5.77 0.76
C PHE A 60 -11.67 5.96 -0.48
N TYR A 61 -12.32 7.12 -0.63
CA TYR A 61 -13.08 7.44 -1.84
C TYR A 61 -12.17 7.77 -3.04
N ASP A 62 -11.05 8.47 -2.82
CA ASP A 62 -10.06 8.72 -3.89
C ASP A 62 -9.31 7.43 -4.32
N ASN A 63 -9.20 6.44 -3.42
CA ASN A 63 -8.65 5.11 -3.71
C ASN A 63 -9.70 4.04 -4.06
N SER A 64 -10.99 4.39 -4.10
CA SER A 64 -12.04 3.46 -4.58
C SER A 64 -12.06 3.34 -6.11
N ALA A 65 -11.40 4.28 -6.81
CA ALA A 65 -10.88 4.07 -8.14
C ALA A 65 -9.40 3.62 -8.03
N PRO A 66 -8.96 2.60 -8.79
CA PRO A 66 -7.61 2.05 -8.69
C PRO A 66 -6.62 3.02 -9.34
N GLN A 67 -6.29 4.12 -8.67
CA GLN A 67 -5.39 5.12 -9.22
C GLN A 67 -4.49 5.76 -8.15
N GLY A 68 -3.86 4.92 -7.34
CA GLY A 68 -2.77 5.34 -6.46
C GLY A 68 -2.34 4.25 -5.50
N ASN A 69 -1.38 3.40 -5.87
CA ASN A 69 -0.74 2.41 -4.99
C ASN A 69 -1.46 1.09 -4.65
N SER A 70 -2.37 0.58 -5.51
CA SER A 70 -2.79 -0.84 -5.44
C SER A 70 -1.83 -1.82 -6.15
N PHE A 71 -0.64 -1.39 -6.59
CA PHE A 71 0.38 -2.31 -7.12
C PHE A 71 1.18 -3.06 -6.03
N ASN A 72 0.93 -2.81 -4.74
CA ASN A 72 1.76 -3.32 -3.64
C ASN A 72 1.05 -4.22 -2.61
N GLN A 73 -0.15 -4.76 -2.90
CA GLN A 73 -0.80 -5.70 -1.98
C GLN A 73 -0.96 -7.15 -2.48
N GLY A 74 -0.43 -7.49 -3.65
CA GLY A 74 -0.50 -8.87 -4.16
C GLY A 74 0.67 -9.34 -5.03
N MET A 75 1.63 -8.46 -5.32
CA MET A 75 2.80 -8.80 -6.11
C MET A 75 4.04 -8.37 -5.32
N TYR A 76 4.40 -9.16 -4.31
CA TYR A 76 5.77 -9.14 -3.77
C TYR A 76 6.69 -9.68 -4.87
N ALA A 77 6.96 -8.87 -5.88
CA ALA A 77 8.10 -9.10 -6.74
C ALA A 77 9.31 -9.14 -5.81
N THR A 78 10.01 -10.26 -5.74
CA THR A 78 11.28 -10.38 -5.02
C THR A 78 12.41 -9.58 -5.68
N PHE A 79 12.08 -8.79 -6.70
CA PHE A 79 12.96 -7.97 -7.50
C PHE A 79 12.40 -6.55 -7.57
N ASN A 80 13.29 -5.58 -7.68
CA ASN A 80 12.92 -4.19 -7.88
C ASN A 80 12.45 -3.99 -9.34
N PRO A 81 11.20 -3.53 -9.59
CA PRO A 81 10.67 -3.35 -10.93
C PRO A 81 11.47 -2.36 -11.79
N LEU A 82 12.09 -1.34 -11.17
CA LEU A 82 12.94 -0.39 -11.90
C LEU A 82 14.19 -1.06 -12.46
N ASP A 83 14.79 -1.98 -11.70
CA ASP A 83 15.96 -2.73 -12.15
C ASP A 83 15.60 -3.62 -13.35
N LYS A 84 14.42 -4.26 -13.33
CA LYS A 84 13.92 -5.04 -14.47
C LYS A 84 13.57 -4.18 -15.68
N LEU A 85 13.08 -2.97 -15.47
CA LEU A 85 12.82 -2.03 -16.56
C LEU A 85 14.14 -1.63 -17.24
N VAL A 86 15.17 -1.28 -16.45
CA VAL A 86 16.50 -0.96 -16.98
C VAL A 86 17.11 -2.15 -17.73
N GLU A 87 16.99 -3.36 -17.18
CA GLU A 87 17.42 -4.60 -17.86
C GLU A 87 16.74 -4.76 -19.23
N ALA A 88 15.41 -4.57 -19.29
CA ALA A 88 14.66 -4.65 -20.54
C ALA A 88 15.09 -3.59 -21.56
N TYR A 89 15.46 -2.39 -21.13
CA TYR A 89 16.00 -1.36 -22.03
C TYR A 89 17.38 -1.75 -22.60
N GLU A 90 18.26 -2.30 -21.77
CA GLU A 90 19.57 -2.77 -22.24
C GLU A 90 19.47 -3.97 -23.17
N GLU A 91 18.55 -4.91 -22.91
CA GLU A 91 18.26 -6.02 -23.82
C GLU A 91 17.72 -5.54 -25.17
N ASN A 92 16.80 -4.58 -25.16
CA ASN A 92 16.29 -3.95 -26.38
C ASN A 92 17.40 -3.27 -27.17
N LYS A 93 18.31 -2.55 -26.50
CA LYS A 93 19.45 -1.90 -27.16
C LYS A 93 20.35 -2.92 -27.86
N LYS A 94 20.69 -4.03 -27.19
CA LYS A 94 21.47 -5.14 -27.79
C LYS A 94 20.75 -5.78 -28.97
N LEU A 95 19.43 -5.91 -28.90
CA LEU A 95 18.63 -6.44 -30.01
C LEU A 95 18.71 -5.52 -31.23
N TYR A 96 18.61 -4.20 -31.04
CA TYR A 96 18.77 -3.23 -32.12
C TYR A 96 20.17 -3.27 -32.74
N GLU A 97 21.23 -3.36 -31.93
CA GLU A 97 22.60 -3.49 -32.43
C GLU A 97 22.76 -4.74 -33.32
N ARG A 98 22.19 -5.87 -32.92
CA ARG A 98 22.19 -7.11 -33.73
C ARG A 98 21.39 -6.96 -35.02
N LEU A 99 20.26 -6.26 -34.98
CA LEU A 99 19.45 -6.02 -36.18
C LEU A 99 20.22 -5.18 -37.20
N VAL A 100 20.89 -4.11 -36.75
CA VAL A 100 21.76 -3.30 -37.61
C VAL A 100 22.89 -4.14 -38.20
N GLN A 101 23.50 -5.03 -37.40
CA GLN A 101 24.54 -5.92 -37.91
C GLN A 101 23.99 -6.90 -38.96
N ALA A 102 22.83 -7.51 -38.72
CA ALA A 102 22.19 -8.42 -39.68
C ALA A 102 21.86 -7.73 -41.01
N GLU A 103 21.43 -6.46 -40.97
CA GLU A 103 21.24 -5.68 -42.20
C GLU A 103 22.55 -5.43 -42.95
N ARG A 104 23.62 -5.10 -42.22
CA ARG A 104 24.97 -4.92 -42.81
C ARG A 104 25.49 -6.21 -43.44
N ASP A 105 25.38 -7.34 -42.74
CA ASP A 105 25.82 -8.64 -43.23
C ASP A 105 25.04 -9.04 -44.51
N LYS A 106 23.74 -8.77 -44.53
CA LYS A 106 22.90 -9.01 -45.71
C LYS A 106 23.32 -8.14 -46.89
N LEU A 107 23.63 -6.86 -46.66
CA LEU A 107 24.13 -5.96 -47.70
C LEU A 107 25.48 -6.44 -48.24
N SER A 108 26.43 -6.81 -47.37
CA SER A 108 27.74 -7.34 -47.77
C SER A 108 27.61 -8.63 -48.59
N TYR A 109 26.73 -9.55 -48.18
CA TYR A 109 26.44 -10.75 -48.95
C TYR A 109 25.88 -10.45 -50.34
N LEU A 110 24.95 -9.49 -50.44
CA LEU A 110 24.39 -9.05 -51.72
C LEU A 110 25.47 -8.39 -52.61
N GLU A 111 26.34 -7.57 -52.05
CA GLU A 111 27.47 -6.97 -52.78
C GLU A 111 28.43 -8.03 -53.33
N GLU A 112 28.74 -9.07 -52.55
CA GLU A 112 29.57 -10.18 -53.02
C GLU A 112 28.92 -10.95 -54.18
N LEU A 113 27.61 -11.20 -54.12
CA LEU A 113 26.88 -11.86 -55.20
C LEU A 113 26.89 -11.03 -56.49
N ILE A 114 26.78 -9.70 -56.37
CA ILE A 114 26.86 -8.80 -57.53
C ILE A 114 28.28 -8.80 -58.11
N LYS A 115 29.33 -8.79 -57.29
CA LYS A 115 30.74 -8.80 -57.74
C LYS A 115 31.17 -10.12 -58.40
N LYS A 116 30.50 -11.24 -58.09
CA LYS A 116 30.75 -12.56 -58.67
C LYS A 116 30.06 -12.79 -60.03
N LYS A 117 29.28 -11.81 -60.51
CA LYS A 117 28.55 -11.87 -61.78
C LYS A 117 29.27 -11.05 -62.85
#